data_AF-A0A841QDL7-F1
#
_entry.id   AF-A0A841QDL7-F1
#
_cell.length_a   1.000
_cell.length_b   1.000
_cell.length_c   1.000
_cell.angle_alpha   90.00
_cell.angle_beta   90.00
_cell.angle_gamma   90.00
#
_symmetry.space_group_name_H-M   'P 1'
#
loop_
_entity.id
_entity.type
_entity.pdbx_description
1 polymer ?
#
loop_
_entity_poly.entity_id
_entity_poly.type
_entity_poly.pdbx_seq_one_letter_code
_entity_poly.pdbx_strand_id
1 'polypeptide(L)' 'MLLEDVLETVMQALERGESVKISGFGTFSVRKKGQRCGRNPKTGEEVPILPRSVLVFRSSQLLRAEVNHEEAEPGVDHDD' A
#
# COMPACT_ATOMS: atom_id res chain seq x y z
N MET A 1 7.91 10.11 -21.36
CA MET A 1 8.49 11.19 -20.50
C MET A 1 8.98 10.49 -19.24
N LEU A 2 10.09 10.91 -18.60
CA LEU A 2 10.72 10.11 -17.53
C LEU A 2 9.74 9.65 -16.42
N LEU A 3 8.77 10.49 -16.04
CA LEU A 3 7.77 10.13 -15.04
C LEU A 3 6.86 8.98 -15.49
N GLU A 4 6.42 8.98 -16.73
CA GLU A 4 5.57 7.94 -17.30
C GLU A 4 6.30 6.59 -17.29
N ASP A 5 7.58 6.60 -17.69
CA ASP A 5 8.42 5.40 -17.73
C ASP A 5 8.64 4.82 -16.31
N VAL A 6 8.80 5.68 -15.31
CA VAL A 6 8.90 5.28 -13.90
C VAL A 6 7.59 4.66 -13.41
N LEU A 7 6.45 5.30 -13.69
CA LEU A 7 5.14 4.79 -13.28
C LEU A 7 4.82 3.45 -13.96
N GLU A 8 5.16 3.29 -15.24
CA GLU A 8 5.01 2.04 -15.96
C GLU A 8 5.87 0.94 -15.34
N THR A 9 7.12 1.23 -15.00
CA THR A 9 8.01 0.28 -14.30
C THR A 9 7.41 -0.17 -12.96
N VAL A 10 6.86 0.76 -12.18
CA VAL A 10 6.20 0.47 -10.90
C VAL A 10 4.98 -0.44 -11.13
N MET A 11 4.15 -0.13 -12.13
CA MET A 11 2.97 -0.93 -12.46
C MET A 11 3.36 -2.36 -12.85
N GLN A 12 4.33 -2.54 -13.74
CA GLN A 12 4.79 -3.86 -14.18
C GLN A 12 5.33 -4.71 -13.03
N ALA A 13 6.06 -4.11 -12.08
CA ALA A 13 6.52 -4.81 -10.88
C ALA A 13 5.35 -5.27 -9.99
N LEU A 14 4.37 -4.39 -9.78
CA LEU A 14 3.20 -4.71 -8.95
C LEU A 14 2.30 -5.77 -9.60
N GLU A 15 2.16 -5.79 -10.92
CA GLU A 15 1.45 -6.84 -11.65
C GLU A 15 2.08 -8.22 -11.44
N ARG A 16 3.41 -8.29 -11.32
CA ARG A 16 4.15 -9.52 -10.95
C ARG A 16 4.05 -9.86 -9.47
N GLY A 17 3.42 -9.01 -8.66
CA GLY A 17 3.32 -9.17 -7.21
C GLY A 17 4.58 -8.77 -6.45
N GLU A 18 5.52 -8.08 -7.10
CA GLU A 18 6.73 -7.56 -6.48
C GLU A 18 6.42 -6.28 -5.69
N SER A 19 7.19 -6.02 -4.64
CA SER A 19 7.13 -4.77 -3.89
C SER A 19 8.14 -3.77 -4.47
N VAL A 20 7.75 -2.50 -4.59
CA VAL A 20 8.61 -1.41 -5.04
C VAL A 20 8.85 -0.45 -3.88
N LYS A 21 10.10 -0.36 -3.42
CA LYS A 21 10.53 0.57 -2.37
C LYS A 21 11.23 1.77 -2.98
N ILE A 22 10.73 2.97 -2.68
CA ILE A 22 11.34 4.25 -3.02
C ILE A 22 11.88 4.84 -1.72
N SER A 23 13.20 4.82 -1.56
CA SER A 23 13.88 5.31 -0.36
C SER A 23 13.45 6.73 0.00
N GLY A 24 13.15 6.96 1.28
CA GLY A 24 12.65 8.24 1.77
C GLY A 24 11.19 8.55 1.42
N PHE A 25 10.55 7.82 0.51
CA PHE A 25 9.15 8.07 0.11
C PHE A 25 8.18 7.00 0.63
N GLY A 26 8.45 5.73 0.35
CA GLY A 26 7.58 4.64 0.80
C GLY A 26 7.68 3.38 -0.06
N THR A 27 6.78 2.44 0.22
CA THR A 27 6.74 1.12 -0.41
C THR A 27 5.35 0.88 -1.02
N PHE A 28 5.34 0.50 -2.29
CA PHE A 28 4.16 -0.04 -2.99
C PHE A 28 4.21 -1.56 -2.96
N SER A 29 3.09 -2.21 -2.67
CA SER A 29 2.99 -3.67 -2.66
C SER A 29 1.59 -4.14 -3.01
N VAL A 30 1.47 -5.38 -3.49
CA VAL A 30 0.17 -6.04 -3.68
C VAL A 30 -0.07 -7.00 -2.52
N ARG A 31 -1.14 -6.76 -1.75
CA ARG A 31 -1.58 -7.68 -0.69
C ARG A 31 -2.76 -8.52 -1.18
N LYS A 32 -2.72 -9.84 -0.96
CA LYS A 32 -3.85 -10.73 -1.22
C LYS A 32 -4.80 -10.69 -0.02
N LYS A 33 -6.04 -10.27 -0.23
CA LYS A 33 -7.11 -10.33 0.77
C LYS A 33 -7.90 -11.62 0.55
N GLY A 34 -7.97 -12.45 1.58
CA GLY A 34 -8.76 -13.68 1.57
C GLY A 34 -10.27 -13.42 1.61
N GLN A 35 -11.05 -14.48 1.39
CA GLN A 35 -12.50 -14.44 1.55
C GLN A 35 -12.87 -14.16 3.00
N ARG A 36 -13.92 -13.37 3.21
CA ARG A 36 -14.50 -13.12 4.54
C ARG A 36 -15.98 -12.76 4.41
N CYS A 37 -16.75 -12.86 5.48
CA CYS A 37 -18.10 -12.31 5.52
C CYS A 37 -18.06 -10.83 5.90
N GLY A 38 -18.76 -9.99 5.13
CA GLY A 38 -19.09 -8.61 5.50
C GLY A 38 -20.57 -8.47 5.76
N ARG A 39 -21.01 -7.28 6.16
CA ARG A 39 -22.44 -6.96 6.29
C ARG A 39 -22.83 -5.88 5.30
N ASN A 40 -23.99 -6.05 4.66
CA ASN A 40 -24.57 -5.00 3.84
C ASN A 40 -24.92 -3.81 4.75
N PRO A 41 -24.35 -2.61 4.54
CA PRO A 41 -24.60 -1.46 5.41
C PRO A 41 -26.08 -1.03 5.46
N LYS A 42 -26.87 -1.38 4.44
CA LYS A 42 -28.29 -1.01 4.33
C LYS A 42 -29.23 -2.03 4.98
N THR A 43 -28.94 -3.33 4.88
CA THR A 43 -29.85 -4.41 5.34
C THR A 43 -29.34 -5.17 6.56
N GLY A 44 -28.05 -5.07 6.87
CA GLY A 44 -27.40 -5.81 7.96
C GLY A 44 -27.10 -7.28 7.64
N GLU A 45 -27.57 -7.78 6.50
CA GLU A 45 -27.37 -9.17 6.07
C GLU A 45 -25.89 -9.47 5.81
N GLU A 46 -25.48 -10.69 6.16
CA GLU A 46 -24.12 -11.17 5.90
C GLU A 46 -23.96 -11.55 4.43
N VAL A 47 -22.95 -10.98 3.79
CA VAL A 47 -22.64 -11.19 2.37
C VAL A 47 -21.18 -11.62 2.25
N PRO A 48 -20.87 -12.67 1.46
CA PRO A 48 -19.49 -13.08 1.22
C PRO A 48 -18.73 -12.02 0.43
N ILE A 49 -17.57 -11.63 0.94
CA ILE A 49 -16.59 -10.80 0.23
C ILE A 49 -15.57 -11.74 -0.38
N LEU A 50 -15.56 -11.81 -1.71
CA LEU A 50 -14.66 -12.67 -2.46
C LEU A 50 -13.19 -12.27 -2.26
N PRO A 51 -12.24 -13.24 -2.36
CA PRO A 51 -10.82 -12.93 -2.38
C PRO A 51 -10.45 -11.95 -3.49
N ARG A 52 -9.51 -11.06 -3.21
CA ARG A 52 -9.01 -10.08 -4.18
C ARG A 52 -7.61 -9.63 -3.86
N SER A 53 -6.89 -9.16 -4.88
CA SER A 53 -5.66 -8.41 -4.70
C SER A 53 -5.98 -6.95 -4.40
N VAL A 54 -5.25 -6.33 -3.49
CA VAL A 54 -5.32 -4.89 -3.21
C VAL A 54 -3.93 -4.28 -3.29
N LEU A 55 -3.83 -3.12 -3.91
CA LEU A 55 -2.62 -2.31 -3.91
C LEU A 55 -2.53 -1.54 -2.59
N VAL A 56 -1.35 -1.54 -1.99
CA VAL A 56 -1.07 -0.85 -0.73
C VAL A 56 0.16 0.02 -0.93
N PHE A 57 0.02 1.30 -0.61
CA PHE A 57 1.14 2.19 -0.39
C PHE A 57 1.35 2.35 1.12
N ARG A 58 2.59 2.17 1.57
CA ARG A 58 3.04 2.48 2.93
C ARG A 58 4.01 3.65 2.81
N SER A 59 3.67 4.79 3.40
CA SER A 59 4.58 5.93 3.44
C SER A 59 5.78 5.62 4.33
N SER A 60 6.95 6.13 3.94
CA SER A 60 8.16 6.07 4.77
C SER A 60 7.96 6.92 6.03
N GLN A 61 8.81 6.69 7.03
CA GLN A 61 8.84 7.54 8.22
C GLN A 61 9.28 8.96 7.89
N LEU A 62 10.29 9.10 7.02
CA LEU A 62 10.75 10.40 6.56
C LEU A 62 9.60 11.21 5.95
N LEU A 63 8.84 10.61 5.03
CA LEU A 63 7.70 11.28 4.40
C LEU A 63 6.62 11.66 5.42
N ARG A 64 6.32 10.78 6.38
CA ARG A 64 5.35 11.06 7.44
C ARG A 64 5.80 12.21 8.35
N ALA A 65 7.05 12.20 8.77
CA ALA A 65 7.64 13.22 9.64
C ALA A 65 7.63 14.59 8.95
N GLU A 66 8.06 14.64 7.68
CA GLU A 66 8.02 15.87 6.86
C GLU A 66 6.59 16.43 6.72
N VAL A 67 5.59 15.57 6.48
CA VAL A 67 4.18 16.00 6.35
C VAL A 67 3.60 16.48 7.68
N ASN A 68 4.01 15.87 8.79
CA ASN A 68 3.53 16.23 10.13
C ASN A 68 4.33 17.37 10.78
N HIS A 69 5.44 17.81 10.17
CA HIS A 69 6.41 18.74 10.77
C HIS A 69 7.00 18.23 12.10
N GLU A 70 7.30 16.93 12.15
CA GLU A 70 7.89 16.23 13.30
C GLU A 70 9.33 15.82 13.00
N GLU A 71 10.16 15.62 14.02
CA GLU A 71 11.47 15.00 13.83
C GLU A 71 11.29 13.49 13.56
N ALA A 72 12.00 12.97 12.56
CA ALA A 72 11.98 11.54 12.29
C ALA A 72 12.72 10.79 13.41
N GLU A 73 11.99 9.99 14.19
CA GLU A 73 12.55 9.11 15.22
C GLU A 73 13.54 8.12 14.59
N PRO A 74 14.84 8.15 14.94
CA PRO A 74 15.83 7.28 14.33
C PRO A 74 15.65 5.82 14.79
N GLY A 75 15.59 4.89 13.84
CA GLY A 75 15.79 3.46 14.09
C GLY A 75 14.55 2.65 14.45
N VAL A 76 13.34 3.22 14.33
CA VAL A 76 12.12 2.40 14.32
C VAL A 76 11.85 2.07 12.85
N ASP A 77 11.79 0.81 12.44
CA ASP A 77 11.30 0.46 11.09
C ASP A 77 9.86 -0.03 11.23
N HIS A 78 8.90 0.74 10.71
CA HIS A 78 7.49 0.33 10.66
C HIS A 78 7.15 -0.35 9.31
N ASP A 79 8.14 -0.96 8.68
CA ASP A 79 8.06 -1.53 7.32
C ASP A 79 7.34 -2.90 7.25
N ASP A 80 6.73 -3.39 8.35
CA ASP A 80 5.95 -4.64 8.43
C ASP A 80 4.39 -4.43 8.36
#